data_AF-A0A176TB47-F1
#
_entry.id   AF-A0A176TB47-F1
#
_cell.length_a   1.000
_cell.length_b   1.000
_cell.length_c   1.000
_cell.angle_alpha   90.00
_cell.angle_beta   90.00
_cell.angle_gamma   90.00
#
_symmetry.space_group_name_H-M   'P 1'
#
loop_
_entity.id
_entity.type
_entity.pdbx_description
1 polymer ?
#
loop_
_entity_poly.entity_id
_entity_poly.type
_entity_poly.pdbx_seq_one_letter_code
_entity_poly.pdbx_strand_id
1 'polypeptide(L)'
;MESNFTEQQRFYKAQKRVKKIKGFYTHLSVYCIIIPVIIFTNLKFEPHFHWFWFSVCGWGTGLFFHWLSVFGFNLLGLGKDWEEKKIQEFMNDKN
;
A
#
# COMPACT_ATOMS: atom_id res chain seq x y z
N MET A 1 -0.08 -17.65 31.02
CA MET A 1 0.14 -18.09 29.63
C MET A 1 -0.55 -17.17 28.62
N GLU A 2 -1.79 -16.72 28.88
CA GLU A 2 -2.53 -15.81 27.98
C GLU A 2 -1.82 -14.49 27.67
N SER A 3 -1.14 -13.86 28.65
CA SER A 3 -0.44 -12.58 28.43
C SER A 3 0.66 -12.66 27.36
N ASN A 4 1.42 -13.76 27.32
CA ASN A 4 2.51 -13.95 26.35
C ASN A 4 1.96 -14.14 24.93
N PHE A 5 0.82 -14.83 24.79
CA PHE A 5 0.17 -15.05 23.49
C PHE A 5 -0.33 -13.73 22.89
N THR A 6 -0.94 -12.87 23.71
CA THR A 6 -1.43 -11.55 23.26
C THR A 6 -0.28 -10.61 22.87
N GLU A 7 0.84 -10.63 23.60
CA GLU A 7 2.03 -9.84 23.25
C GLU A 7 2.67 -10.29 21.93
N GLN A 8 2.82 -11.60 21.72
CA GLN A 8 3.33 -12.16 20.47
C GLN A 8 2.44 -11.80 19.27
N GLN A 9 1.11 -11.86 19.43
CA GLN A 9 0.16 -11.45 18.39
C GLN A 9 0.27 -9.97 18.04
N ARG A 10 0.39 -9.09 19.05
CA ARG A 10 0.58 -7.64 18.85
C ARG A 10 1.90 -7.36 18.14
N PHE A 11 2.98 -8.00 18.56
CA PHE A 11 4.29 -7.88 17.93
C PHE A 11 4.26 -8.32 16.46
N TYR A 12 3.61 -9.45 16.17
CA TYR A 12 3.45 -9.94 14.81
C TYR A 12 2.59 -9.02 13.92
N LYS A 13 1.50 -8.43 14.46
CA LYS A 13 0.66 -7.43 13.75
C LYS A 13 1.50 -6.18 13.43
N ALA A 14 2.32 -5.71 14.37
CA ALA A 14 3.22 -4.58 14.17
C ALA A 14 4.31 -4.88 13.11
N GLN A 15 4.96 -6.04 13.19
CA GLN A 15 5.99 -6.45 12.24
C GLN A 15 5.44 -6.55 10.80
N LYS A 16 4.24 -7.14 10.63
CA LYS A 16 3.55 -7.18 9.33
C LYS A 16 3.30 -5.79 8.78
N ARG A 17 2.89 -4.84 9.62
CA ARG A 17 2.62 -3.45 9.21
C ARG A 17 3.90 -2.75 8.76
N VAL A 18 4.99 -2.90 9.49
CA VAL A 18 6.32 -2.38 9.10
C VAL A 18 6.77 -2.97 7.77
N LYS A 19 6.61 -4.29 7.56
CA LYS A 19 6.97 -4.94 6.29
C LYS A 19 6.19 -4.37 5.10
N LYS A 20 4.89 -4.11 5.26
CA LYS A 20 4.05 -3.48 4.23
C LYS A 20 4.50 -2.06 3.90
N ILE A 21 4.76 -1.26 4.93
CA ILE A 21 5.27 0.11 4.79
C ILE A 21 6.61 0.12 4.05
N LYS A 22 7.55 -0.75 4.45
CA LYS A 22 8.83 -0.89 3.78
C LYS A 22 8.67 -1.29 2.31
N GLY A 23 7.79 -2.24 2.02
CA GLY A 23 7.46 -2.64 0.65
C GLY A 23 6.96 -1.47 -0.20
N PHE A 24 6.03 -0.67 0.33
CA PHE A 24 5.56 0.54 -0.35
C PHE A 24 6.70 1.52 -0.66
N TYR A 25 7.56 1.83 0.32
CA TYR A 25 8.68 2.75 0.09
C TYR A 25 9.67 2.24 -0.95
N THR A 26 9.91 0.92 -1.03
CA THR A 26 10.71 0.34 -2.09
C THR A 26 10.10 0.63 -3.47
N HIS A 27 8.81 0.35 -3.65
CA HIS A 27 8.13 0.61 -4.93
C HIS A 27 8.09 2.10 -5.28
N LEU A 28 7.83 2.97 -4.29
CA LEU A 28 7.86 4.42 -4.46
C LEU A 28 9.26 4.90 -4.89
N SER A 29 10.31 4.41 -4.25
CA SER A 29 11.69 4.80 -4.58
C SER A 29 12.07 4.39 -6.00
N VAL A 30 11.72 3.16 -6.40
CA VAL A 30 11.92 2.68 -7.77
C VAL A 30 11.15 3.54 -8.76
N TYR A 31 9.88 3.88 -8.47
CA TYR A 31 9.08 4.76 -9.31
C TYR A 31 9.73 6.13 -9.49
N CYS A 32 10.18 6.76 -8.40
CA CYS A 32 10.85 8.07 -8.44
C CYS A 32 12.17 8.07 -9.21
N ILE A 33 12.86 6.93 -9.33
CA ILE A 33 14.11 6.82 -10.09
C ILE A 33 13.84 6.51 -11.57
N ILE A 34 12.94 5.56 -11.84
CA ILE A 34 12.69 5.07 -13.20
C ILE A 34 11.88 6.07 -14.03
N ILE A 35 10.89 6.73 -13.44
CA ILE A 35 10.03 7.67 -14.17
C ILE A 35 10.82 8.84 -14.78
N PRO A 36 11.72 9.53 -14.06
CA PRO A 36 12.56 10.56 -14.67
C PRO A 36 13.44 10.05 -15.81
N VAL A 37 13.96 8.83 -15.72
CA VAL A 37 14.74 8.21 -16.80
C VAL A 37 13.89 7.98 -18.04
N ILE A 38 12.64 7.51 -17.86
CA ILE A 38 11.68 7.32 -18.97
C ILE A 38 11.32 8.67 -19.60
N ILE A 39 11.01 9.68 -18.78
CA ILE A 39 10.69 11.03 -19.26
C ILE A 39 11.87 11.61 -20.04
N PHE A 40 13.09 11.53 -19.49
CA PHE A 40 14.29 12.01 -20.15
C PHE A 40 14.53 11.30 -21.49
N THR A 41 14.42 9.97 -21.51
CA THR A 41 14.58 9.17 -22.73
C THR A 41 13.54 9.55 -23.78
N ASN A 42 12.26 9.68 -23.39
CA ASN A 42 11.23 10.05 -24.33
C ASN A 42 11.45 11.45 -24.92
N LEU A 43 11.75 12.45 -24.08
CA LEU A 43 12.03 13.81 -24.55
C LEU A 43 13.29 13.88 -25.40
N LYS A 44 14.27 12.99 -25.18
CA LYS A 44 15.52 12.96 -25.94
C LYS A 44 15.37 12.32 -27.33
N PHE A 45 14.64 11.22 -27.43
CA PHE A 45 14.57 10.42 -28.65
C PHE A 45 13.31 10.67 -29.48
N GLU A 46 12.18 10.99 -28.83
CA GLU A 46 10.89 11.18 -29.49
C GLU A 46 10.14 12.38 -28.85
N PRO A 47 10.63 13.62 -29.02
CA PRO A 47 10.07 14.80 -28.36
C PRO A 47 8.67 15.16 -28.85
N HIS A 48 8.24 14.66 -30.01
CA HIS A 48 6.94 14.97 -30.59
C HIS A 48 5.80 14.12 -30.02
N PHE A 49 6.12 12.98 -29.41
CA PHE A 49 5.14 12.07 -28.82
C PHE A 49 5.51 11.69 -27.38
N HIS A 50 4.76 12.25 -26.43
CA HIS A 50 4.98 12.08 -24.99
C HIS A 50 4.40 10.77 -24.43
N TRP A 51 4.89 9.62 -24.90
CA TRP A 51 4.42 8.32 -24.43
C TRP A 51 4.73 8.05 -22.95
N PHE A 52 5.62 8.82 -22.31
CA PHE A 52 5.91 8.71 -20.89
C PHE A 52 4.65 8.84 -20.01
N TRP A 53 3.59 9.53 -20.48
CA TRP A 53 2.32 9.65 -19.75
C TRP A 53 1.69 8.30 -19.44
N PHE A 54 1.79 7.32 -20.34
CA PHE A 54 1.26 5.98 -20.09
C PHE A 54 2.03 5.28 -18.96
N SER A 55 3.35 5.46 -18.90
CA SER A 55 4.18 4.92 -17.83
C SER A 55 3.88 5.61 -16.50
N VAL A 56 3.81 6.94 -16.48
CA VAL A 56 3.51 7.74 -15.29
C VAL A 56 2.13 7.38 -14.72
N CYS A 57 1.09 7.41 -15.55
CA CYS A 57 -0.28 7.13 -15.13
C CYS A 57 -0.49 5.66 -14.79
N GLY A 58 0.02 4.73 -15.61
CA GLY A 58 -0.15 3.29 -15.39
C GLY A 58 0.54 2.83 -14.10
N TRP A 59 1.83 3.12 -13.94
CA TRP A 59 2.55 2.75 -12.72
C TRP A 59 2.12 3.59 -11.52
N GLY A 60 1.79 4.86 -11.73
CA GLY A 60 1.31 5.76 -10.68
C GLY A 60 0.00 5.29 -10.07
N THR A 61 -0.91 4.74 -10.89
CA THR A 61 -2.17 4.16 -10.41
C THR A 61 -1.92 2.95 -9.52
N GLY A 62 -1.03 2.02 -9.92
CA GLY A 62 -0.67 0.87 -9.08
C GLY A 62 -0.02 1.28 -7.76
N LEU A 63 0.84 2.30 -7.80
CA LEU A 63 1.48 2.86 -6.61
C LEU A 63 0.46 3.53 -5.67
N PHE A 64 -0.52 4.26 -6.22
CA PHE A 64 -1.62 4.86 -5.48
C PHE A 64 -2.47 3.81 -4.77
N PHE A 65 -2.87 2.74 -5.45
CA PHE A 65 -3.61 1.64 -4.81
C PHE A 65 -2.79 0.92 -3.74
N HIS A 66 -1.48 0.76 -3.93
CA HIS A 66 -0.61 0.21 -2.89
C HIS A 66 -0.54 1.13 -1.68
N TRP A 67 -0.39 2.44 -1.88
CA TRP A 67 -0.46 3.43 -0.81
C TRP A 67 -1.80 3.36 -0.06
N LEU A 68 -2.92 3.29 -0.79
CA LEU A 68 -4.24 3.17 -0.20
C LEU A 68 -4.38 1.88 0.61
N SER A 69 -3.82 0.76 0.13
CA SER A 69 -3.78 -0.52 0.86
C SER A 69 -2.99 -0.45 2.18
N VAL A 70 -1.88 0.29 2.20
CA VAL A 70 -0.97 0.36 3.34
C VAL A 70 -1.41 1.41 4.37
N PHE A 71 -1.86 2.57 3.90
CA PHE A 71 -2.20 3.73 4.73
C PHE A 71 -3.70 4.07 4.69
N GLY A 72 -4.30 4.03 3.51
CA GLY A 72 -5.66 4.52 3.23
C GLY A 72 -6.79 3.76 3.93
N PHE A 73 -6.82 2.42 3.88
CA PHE A 73 -7.90 1.66 4.52
C PHE A 73 -7.96 1.89 6.04
N ASN A 74 -6.82 2.08 6.69
CA ASN A 74 -6.79 2.45 8.10
C ASN A 74 -7.31 3.88 8.33
N LEU A 75 -6.99 4.82 7.42
CA LEU A 75 -7.42 6.21 7.55
C LEU A 75 -8.93 6.38 7.29
N LEU A 76 -9.49 5.59 6.38
CA LEU A 76 -10.92 5.57 6.04
C LEU A 76 -11.77 4.81 7.06
N GLY A 77 -11.17 4.28 8.13
CA GLY A 77 -11.88 3.48 9.13
C GLY A 77 -12.40 2.13 8.60
N LEU A 78 -11.95 1.68 7.42
CA LEU A 78 -12.21 0.37 6.83
C LEU A 78 -11.01 -0.58 7.04
N GLY A 79 -10.21 -0.30 8.05
CA GLY A 79 -9.03 -1.07 8.38
C GLY A 79 -9.38 -2.39 9.06
N LYS A 80 -8.35 -3.11 9.48
CA LYS A 80 -8.50 -4.38 10.20
C LYS A 80 -9.40 -4.28 11.42
N ASP A 81 -9.39 -3.15 12.11
CA ASP A 81 -10.17 -2.99 13.33
C ASP A 81 -11.68 -2.86 13.03
N TRP A 82 -12.05 -2.33 11.85
CA TRP A 82 -13.44 -2.37 11.36
C TRP A 82 -13.86 -3.76 10.92
N GLU A 83 -12.98 -4.51 10.23
CA GLU A 83 -13.23 -5.92 9.91
C GLU A 83 -13.45 -6.74 11.18
N GLU A 84 -12.59 -6.58 12.19
CA GLU A 84 -12.68 -7.28 13.48
C GLU A 84 -14.00 -6.94 14.19
N LYS A 85 -14.40 -5.65 14.17
CA LYS A 85 -15.68 -5.20 14.74
C LYS A 85 -16.88 -5.82 14.01
N LYS A 86 -16.87 -5.84 12.68
CA LYS A 86 -17.97 -6.43 11.89
C LYS A 86 -18.06 -7.94 12.07
N ILE A 87 -16.93 -8.63 12.17
CA ILE A 87 -16.91 -10.08 12.47
C ILE A 87 -17.54 -10.34 13.84
N GLN A 88 -17.22 -9.54 14.86
CA GLN A 88 -17.84 -9.69 16.18
C GLN A 88 -19.33 -9.38 16.18
N GLU A 89 -19.78 -8.33 15.47
CA GLU A 89 -21.21 -8.04 15.29
C GLU A 89 -21.96 -9.26 14.71
N PHE A 90 -21.46 -9.86 13.63
CA PHE A 90 -22.11 -11.04 13.01
C PHE A 90 -22.03 -12.33 13.83
N MET A 91 -21.03 -12.48 14.71
CA MET A 91 -20.96 -13.62 15.63
C MET A 91 -21.94 -13.49 16.78
N ASN A 92 -22.13 -12.27 17.31
CA ASN A 92 -23.07 -12.01 18.40
C ASN A 92 -24.53 -11.99 17.93
N ASP A 93 -24.82 -11.50 16.71
CA ASP A 93 -26.18 -11.53 16.12
C ASP A 93 -26.69 -12.95 15.80
N LYS A 94 -25.82 -13.97 15.85
CA LYS A 94 -26.19 -15.38 15.62
C LYS A 94 -26.38 -16.19 16.90
N ASN A 95 -26.31 -15.55 18.08
CA ASN A 95 -26.70 -16.12 19.38
C ASN A 95 -28.02 -15.50 19.85
#